data_AF-A0A953M697-F1
#
_entry.id   AF-A0A953M697-F1
#
_cell.length_a   1.000
_cell.length_b   1.000
_cell.length_c   1.000
_cell.angle_alpha   90.00
_cell.angle_beta   90.00
_cell.angle_gamma   90.00
#
_symmetry.space_group_name_H-M   'P 1'
#
loop_
_entity.id
_entity.type
_entity.pdbx_description
1 polymer ?
#
loop_
_entity_poly.entity_id
_entity_poly.type
_entity_poly.pdbx_seq_one_letter_code
_entity_poly.pdbx_strand_id
1 'polypeptide(L)'
;MATSRDRSVACLFAAWAFVGGAGLSAATAGDGAALAAAAGSASSSEQVSAERVIERISALLVRDKLVRARALIDELIAGPAAVGLSDAENRRVFQLLGDAERRIRRADPLEISLQRAELALVGDDLTSSESHAGAVLSEPSAVETQRAQAEMILSLVAA
;
A
#
# COMPACT_ATOMS: atom_id res chain seq x y z
N MET A 1 32.80 -15.49 -24.19
CA MET A 1 33.79 -14.64 -23.48
C MET A 1 33.69 -13.23 -24.06
N ALA A 2 33.05 -12.32 -23.32
CA ALA A 2 33.05 -10.84 -23.39
C ALA A 2 31.84 -10.37 -22.55
N THR A 3 31.94 -9.96 -21.27
CA THR A 3 32.27 -8.61 -20.73
C THR A 3 31.49 -7.50 -21.44
N SER A 4 30.71 -6.59 -20.86
CA SER A 4 30.59 -5.96 -19.52
C SER A 4 29.18 -5.34 -19.45
N ARG A 5 28.41 -5.41 -18.35
CA ARG A 5 28.45 -4.55 -17.14
C ARG A 5 28.27 -3.06 -17.43
N ASP A 6 27.01 -2.61 -17.50
CA ASP A 6 26.63 -1.22 -17.25
C ASP A 6 25.58 -1.15 -16.14
N ARG A 7 26.07 -0.83 -14.94
CA ARG A 7 25.28 -0.47 -13.77
C ARG A 7 25.31 1.04 -13.68
N SER A 8 24.31 1.71 -14.24
CA SER A 8 24.16 3.16 -14.08
C SER A 8 23.48 3.44 -12.74
N VAL A 9 24.33 3.55 -11.71
CA VAL A 9 24.02 4.15 -10.42
C VAL A 9 24.08 5.66 -10.60
N ALA A 10 22.93 6.33 -10.55
CA ALA A 10 22.87 7.79 -10.47
C ALA A 10 22.49 8.19 -9.04
N CYS A 11 23.52 8.38 -8.22
CA CYS A 11 23.45 9.13 -6.97
C CYS A 11 23.08 10.58 -7.27
N LEU A 12 21.95 11.05 -6.75
CA LEU A 12 21.70 12.50 -6.58
C LEU A 12 21.19 12.74 -5.16
N PHE A 13 22.15 12.84 -4.23
CA PHE A 13 21.96 13.48 -2.94
C PHE A 13 22.09 14.99 -3.15
N ALA A 14 20.99 15.73 -2.99
CA ALA A 14 21.00 17.18 -2.93
C ALA A 14 20.57 17.63 -1.54
N ALA A 15 21.57 18.03 -0.75
CA ALA A 15 21.45 18.66 0.54
C ALA A 15 21.01 20.13 0.38
N TRP A 16 19.95 20.52 1.07
CA TRP A 16 19.56 21.92 1.29
C TRP A 16 19.24 22.04 2.79
N ALA A 17 20.14 22.61 3.58
CA ALA A 17 20.42 24.04 3.76
C ALA A 17 19.72 24.53 5.05
N PHE A 18 20.56 24.64 6.06
CA PHE A 18 20.30 25.03 7.44
C PHE A 18 20.32 26.56 7.51
N VAL A 19 19.20 27.17 7.92
CA VAL A 19 19.06 28.57 8.35
C VAL A 19 18.02 28.50 9.48
N GLY A 20 18.30 28.80 10.75
CA GLY A 20 18.93 30.01 11.28
C GLY A 20 17.83 30.78 12.02
N GLY A 21 17.77 30.66 13.35
CA GLY A 21 16.76 31.34 14.15
C GLY A 21 16.98 31.17 15.66
N ALA A 22 17.84 32.01 16.23
CA ALA A 22 17.98 32.18 17.67
C ALA A 22 16.78 32.97 18.22
N GLY A 23 16.06 32.39 19.17
CA GLY A 23 15.00 33.04 19.94
C GLY A 23 15.13 32.66 21.41
N LEU A 24 15.91 33.42 22.16
CA LEU A 24 15.93 33.43 23.62
C LEU A 24 14.70 34.19 24.11
N SER A 25 13.78 33.48 24.77
CA SER A 25 12.81 34.08 25.70
C SER A 25 12.68 33.17 26.92
N ALA A 26 13.21 33.64 28.04
CA ALA A 26 13.01 33.07 29.35
C ALA A 26 11.58 33.34 29.84
N ALA A 27 10.89 32.30 30.29
CA ALA A 27 9.75 32.43 31.19
C ALA A 27 9.71 31.21 32.12
N THR A 28 10.02 31.46 33.38
CA THR A 28 9.86 30.57 34.53
C THR A 28 8.37 30.45 34.87
N ALA A 29 7.78 29.26 34.77
CA ALA A 29 6.65 28.80 35.61
C ALA A 29 6.17 27.40 35.17
N GLY A 30 6.12 26.45 36.10
CA GLY A 30 5.19 25.32 36.06
C GLY A 30 5.79 23.94 35.79
N ASP A 31 6.14 23.23 36.87
CA ASP A 31 6.41 21.78 36.94
C ASP A 31 5.15 20.93 36.64
N GLY A 32 4.52 21.15 35.48
CA GLY A 32 3.36 20.40 35.01
C GLY A 32 3.28 20.22 33.48
N ALA A 33 4.15 20.88 32.71
CA ALA A 33 4.09 20.87 31.24
C ALA A 33 4.96 19.80 30.57
N ALA A 34 5.89 19.17 31.29
CA ALA A 34 6.82 18.20 30.71
C ALA A 34 6.16 16.87 30.28
N LEU A 35 4.99 16.52 30.84
CA LEU A 35 4.26 15.32 30.44
C LEU A 35 3.36 15.54 29.21
N ALA A 36 2.97 16.78 28.91
CA ALA A 36 2.07 17.11 27.79
C ALA A 36 2.81 17.19 26.44
N ALA A 37 4.09 17.58 26.43
CA ALA A 37 4.90 17.67 25.21
C ALA A 37 5.31 16.30 24.64
N ALA A 38 5.43 15.28 25.49
CA ALA A 38 5.69 13.90 25.05
C ALA A 38 4.46 13.23 24.40
N ALA A 39 3.25 13.64 24.79
CA ALA A 39 2.00 13.17 24.18
C ALA A 39 1.73 13.82 22.80
N GLY A 40 2.14 15.08 22.60
CA GLY A 40 1.88 15.80 21.35
C GLY A 40 2.73 15.37 20.15
N SER A 41 3.94 14.84 20.37
CA SER A 41 4.85 14.46 19.27
C SER A 41 4.63 13.05 18.72
N ALA A 42 4.06 12.13 19.50
CA ALA A 42 3.76 10.77 19.03
C ALA A 42 2.57 10.76 18.06
N SER A 43 1.53 11.55 18.33
CA SER A 43 0.31 11.58 17.51
C SER A 43 0.52 12.11 16.10
N SER A 44 1.42 13.08 15.90
CA SER A 44 1.64 13.66 14.56
C SER A 44 2.38 12.72 13.61
N SER A 45 3.33 11.92 14.12
CA SER A 45 4.07 10.95 13.30
C SER A 45 3.15 9.81 12.81
N GLU A 46 2.26 9.35 13.67
CA GLU A 46 1.36 8.24 13.37
C GLU A 46 0.20 8.68 12.46
N GLN A 47 -0.37 9.87 12.66
CA GLN A 47 -1.39 10.44 11.77
C GLN A 47 -0.87 10.67 10.34
N VAL A 48 0.36 11.18 10.18
CA VAL A 48 0.98 11.34 8.86
C VAL A 48 1.18 9.99 8.17
N SER A 49 1.29 8.88 8.92
CA SER A 49 1.39 7.54 8.35
C SER A 49 0.03 7.03 7.84
N ALA A 50 -1.06 7.24 8.60
CA ALA A 50 -2.40 6.79 8.24
C ALA A 50 -2.94 7.49 6.98
N GLU A 51 -2.86 8.82 6.90
CA GLU A 51 -3.33 9.57 5.73
C GLU A 51 -2.58 9.16 4.46
N ARG A 52 -1.26 8.88 4.55
CA ARG A 52 -0.47 8.37 3.41
C ARG A 52 -0.96 6.99 2.94
N VAL A 53 -1.37 6.12 3.86
CA VAL A 53 -1.95 4.81 3.50
C VAL A 53 -3.30 5.01 2.80
N ILE A 54 -4.15 5.91 3.30
CA ILE A 54 -5.45 6.24 2.69
C ILE A 54 -5.27 6.84 1.27
N GLU A 55 -4.28 7.71 1.08
CA GLU A 55 -3.93 8.26 -0.22
C GLU A 55 -3.45 7.15 -1.18
N ARG A 56 -2.61 6.24 -0.69
CA ARG A 56 -2.15 5.08 -1.47
C ARG A 56 -3.28 4.14 -1.87
N ILE A 57 -4.22 3.87 -0.97
CA ILE A 57 -5.45 3.10 -1.27
C ILE A 57 -6.22 3.78 -2.39
N SER A 58 -6.42 5.10 -2.28
CA SER A 58 -7.12 5.90 -3.29
C SER A 58 -6.42 5.81 -4.66
N ALA A 59 -5.09 5.91 -4.69
CA ALA A 59 -4.30 5.76 -5.91
C ALA A 59 -4.43 4.36 -6.54
N LEU A 60 -4.51 3.30 -5.73
CA LEU A 60 -4.73 1.94 -6.23
C LEU A 60 -6.11 1.76 -6.85
N LEU A 61 -7.14 2.35 -6.25
CA LEU A 61 -8.50 2.34 -6.82
C LEU A 61 -8.56 3.08 -8.15
N VAL A 62 -7.84 4.19 -8.31
CA VAL A 62 -7.75 4.90 -9.60
C VAL A 62 -7.08 4.03 -10.66
N ARG A 63 -6.09 3.22 -10.29
CA ARG A 63 -5.39 2.28 -11.18
C ARG A 63 -6.08 0.93 -11.36
N ASP A 64 -7.31 0.79 -10.86
CA ASP A 64 -8.12 -0.43 -10.90
C ASP A 64 -7.44 -1.67 -10.26
N LYS A 65 -6.49 -1.46 -9.35
CA LYS A 65 -5.86 -2.52 -8.54
C LYS A 65 -6.70 -2.79 -7.29
N LEU A 66 -7.91 -3.29 -7.53
CA LEU A 66 -9.00 -3.42 -6.56
C LEU A 66 -8.67 -4.40 -5.43
N VAL A 67 -8.13 -5.57 -5.75
CA VAL A 67 -7.81 -6.61 -4.74
C VAL A 67 -6.71 -6.12 -3.79
N ARG A 68 -5.70 -5.43 -4.33
CA ARG A 68 -4.62 -4.85 -3.54
C ARG A 68 -5.08 -3.67 -2.69
N ALA A 69 -5.95 -2.82 -3.23
CA ALA A 69 -6.56 -1.74 -2.46
C ALA A 69 -7.36 -2.30 -1.27
N ARG A 70 -8.15 -3.37 -1.50
CA ARG A 70 -8.90 -4.04 -0.45
C ARG A 70 -7.99 -4.61 0.63
N ALA A 71 -6.94 -5.34 0.24
CA ALA A 71 -5.99 -5.91 1.19
C ALA A 71 -5.33 -4.84 2.07
N LEU A 72 -4.94 -3.69 1.50
CA LEU A 72 -4.40 -2.58 2.29
C LEU A 72 -5.43 -1.96 3.24
N ILE A 73 -6.71 -1.90 2.86
CA ILE A 73 -7.76 -1.44 3.78
C ILE A 73 -7.93 -2.43 4.92
N ASP A 74 -7.97 -3.73 4.64
CA ASP A 74 -8.10 -4.76 5.66
C ASP A 74 -6.88 -4.73 6.62
N GLU A 75 -5.66 -4.55 6.10
CA GLU A 75 -4.45 -4.35 6.90
C GLU A 75 -4.52 -3.09 7.77
N LEU A 76 -5.01 -1.97 7.22
CA LEU A 76 -5.18 -0.71 7.96
C LEU A 76 -6.17 -0.87 9.13
N ILE A 77 -7.28 -1.58 8.91
CA ILE A 77 -8.33 -1.80 9.91
C ILE A 77 -7.91 -2.82 10.97
N ALA A 78 -7.20 -3.88 10.58
CA ALA A 78 -6.74 -4.91 11.50
C ALA A 78 -5.46 -4.52 12.26
N GLY A 79 -4.69 -3.57 11.71
CA GLY A 79 -3.42 -3.14 12.25
C GLY A 79 -3.52 -2.15 13.41
N PRO A 80 -2.40 -1.88 14.10
CA PRO A 80 -2.35 -0.92 15.23
C PRO A 80 -2.72 0.51 14.81
N ALA A 81 -2.49 0.86 13.55
CA ALA A 81 -2.85 2.16 12.99
C ALA A 81 -4.35 2.47 13.06
N ALA A 82 -5.22 1.44 13.12
CA ALA A 82 -6.66 1.61 13.26
C ALA A 82 -7.05 2.39 14.53
N VAL A 83 -6.29 2.25 15.62
CA VAL A 83 -6.57 2.90 16.91
C VAL A 83 -6.28 4.40 16.84
N GLY A 84 -5.37 4.83 15.97
CA GLY A 84 -4.97 6.23 15.79
C GLY A 84 -5.83 7.01 14.80
N LEU A 85 -6.80 6.38 14.14
CA LEU A 85 -7.64 7.03 13.12
C LEU A 85 -8.65 7.98 13.75
N SER A 86 -8.70 9.21 13.24
CA SER A 86 -9.79 10.15 13.53
C SER A 86 -11.12 9.65 12.97
N ASP A 87 -12.24 10.17 13.49
CA ASP A 87 -13.58 9.85 12.97
C ASP A 87 -13.74 10.19 11.48
N ALA A 88 -13.05 11.24 11.01
CA ALA A 88 -13.06 11.63 9.61
C ALA A 88 -12.33 10.60 8.73
N GLU A 89 -11.16 10.15 9.16
CA GLU A 89 -10.38 9.12 8.46
C GLU A 89 -11.11 7.77 8.47
N ASN A 90 -11.68 7.36 9.61
CA ASN A 90 -12.48 6.15 9.72
C ASN A 90 -13.63 6.14 8.71
N ARG A 91 -14.42 7.22 8.64
CA ARG A 91 -15.49 7.34 7.64
C ARG A 91 -14.97 7.23 6.21
N ARG A 92 -13.82 7.84 5.91
CA ARG A 92 -13.20 7.78 4.58
C ARG A 92 -12.74 6.36 4.22
N VAL A 93 -12.11 5.65 5.16
CA VAL A 93 -11.70 4.25 4.97
C VAL A 93 -12.91 3.37 4.66
N PHE A 94 -14.00 3.49 5.42
CA PHE A 94 -15.22 2.71 5.15
C PHE A 94 -15.90 3.07 3.81
N GLN A 95 -15.84 4.34 3.40
CA GLN A 95 -16.33 4.75 2.07
C GLN A 95 -15.51 4.12 0.95
N LEU A 96 -14.18 4.15 1.07
CA LEU A 96 -13.26 3.52 0.12
C LEU A 96 -13.44 2.00 0.08
N LEU A 97 -13.67 1.37 1.23
CA LEU A 97 -13.96 -0.04 1.35
C LEU A 97 -15.22 -0.43 0.57
N GLY A 98 -16.31 0.30 0.81
CA GLY A 98 -17.57 0.08 0.11
C GLY A 98 -17.43 0.30 -1.39
N ASP A 99 -16.59 1.25 -1.82
CA ASP A 99 -16.33 1.48 -3.24
C ASP A 99 -15.51 0.36 -3.89
N ALA A 100 -14.43 -0.05 -3.24
CA ALA A 100 -13.61 -1.18 -3.66
C ALA A 100 -14.47 -2.44 -3.84
N GLU A 101 -15.30 -2.77 -2.86
CA GLU A 101 -16.19 -3.93 -2.94
C GLU A 101 -17.19 -3.86 -4.10
N ARG A 102 -17.83 -2.70 -4.30
CA ARG A 102 -18.78 -2.52 -5.41
C ARG A 102 -18.08 -2.70 -6.75
N ARG A 103 -16.86 -2.21 -6.88
CA ARG A 103 -16.06 -2.35 -8.10
C ARG A 103 -15.61 -3.80 -8.30
N ILE A 104 -15.15 -4.48 -7.26
CA ILE A 104 -14.78 -5.91 -7.31
C ILE A 104 -15.96 -6.76 -7.79
N ARG A 105 -17.17 -6.51 -7.27
CA ARG A 105 -18.38 -7.25 -7.67
C ARG A 105 -18.81 -7.00 -9.13
N ARG A 106 -18.38 -5.90 -9.73
CA ARG A 106 -18.73 -5.51 -11.11
C ARG A 106 -17.61 -5.75 -12.12
N ALA A 107 -16.39 -5.96 -11.63
CA ALA A 107 -15.22 -6.21 -12.45
C ALA A 107 -15.30 -7.60 -13.11
N ASP A 108 -14.49 -7.78 -14.16
CA ASP A 108 -14.32 -9.09 -14.79
C ASP A 108 -13.78 -10.10 -13.76
N PRO A 109 -14.46 -11.25 -13.55
CA PRO A 109 -13.99 -12.29 -12.65
C PRO A 109 -12.56 -12.77 -12.96
N LEU A 110 -12.16 -12.79 -14.23
CA LEU A 110 -10.82 -13.22 -14.65
C LEU A 110 -9.75 -12.23 -14.18
N GLU A 111 -10.00 -10.93 -14.36
CA GLU A 111 -9.14 -9.86 -13.86
C GLU A 111 -8.99 -9.92 -12.33
N ILE A 112 -10.09 -10.17 -11.62
CA ILE A 112 -10.05 -10.33 -10.16
C ILE A 112 -9.23 -11.57 -9.77
N SER A 113 -9.35 -12.68 -10.50
CA SER A 113 -8.53 -13.87 -10.25
C SER A 113 -7.04 -13.59 -10.46
N LEU A 114 -6.67 -12.88 -11.53
CA LEU A 114 -5.27 -12.46 -11.76
C LEU A 114 -4.75 -11.57 -10.65
N GLN A 115 -5.52 -10.55 -10.24
CA GLN A 115 -5.10 -9.69 -9.13
C GLN A 115 -4.97 -10.43 -7.80
N ARG A 116 -5.77 -11.48 -7.58
CA ARG A 116 -5.62 -12.38 -6.41
C ARG A 116 -4.36 -13.23 -6.52
N ALA A 117 -4.07 -13.77 -7.70
CA ALA A 117 -2.85 -14.52 -7.95
C ALA A 117 -1.59 -13.65 -7.70
N GLU A 118 -1.59 -12.41 -8.19
CA GLU A 118 -0.54 -11.42 -7.94
C GLU A 118 -0.37 -11.14 -6.43
N LEU A 119 -1.49 -10.95 -5.71
CA LEU A 119 -1.44 -10.66 -4.28
C LEU A 119 -0.93 -11.85 -3.47
N ALA A 120 -1.38 -13.06 -3.79
CA ALA A 120 -0.94 -14.30 -3.14
C ALA A 120 0.56 -14.53 -3.36
N LEU A 121 1.07 -14.26 -4.58
CA LEU A 121 2.50 -14.34 -4.88
C LEU A 121 3.33 -13.40 -4.00
N VAL A 122 2.87 -12.15 -3.82
CA VAL A 122 3.55 -11.17 -2.95
C VAL A 122 3.47 -11.58 -1.48
N GLY A 123 2.42 -12.30 -1.08
CA GLY A 123 2.22 -12.82 0.27
C GLY A 123 2.90 -14.16 0.56
N ASP A 124 3.72 -14.70 -0.37
CA ASP A 124 4.37 -16.02 -0.28
C ASP A 124 3.37 -17.21 -0.22
N ASP A 125 2.10 -16.98 -0.58
CA ASP A 125 1.10 -18.03 -0.73
C ASP A 125 1.11 -18.54 -2.18
N LEU A 126 2.12 -19.36 -2.47
CA LEU A 126 2.37 -19.91 -3.80
C LEU A 126 1.24 -20.84 -4.26
N THR A 127 0.61 -21.58 -3.33
CA THR A 127 -0.49 -22.50 -3.66
C THR A 127 -1.74 -21.74 -4.11
N SER A 128 -2.12 -20.68 -3.39
CA SER A 128 -3.24 -19.84 -3.83
C SER A 128 -2.91 -19.09 -5.13
N SER A 129 -1.66 -18.66 -5.30
CA SER A 129 -1.21 -18.00 -6.53
C SER A 129 -1.35 -18.92 -7.75
N GLU A 130 -0.84 -20.15 -7.66
CA GLU A 130 -0.95 -21.17 -8.71
C GLU A 130 -2.41 -21.50 -9.03
N SER A 131 -3.23 -21.71 -8.00
CA SER A 131 -4.65 -22.01 -8.16
C SER A 131 -5.40 -20.92 -8.93
N HIS A 132 -5.19 -19.65 -8.56
CA HIS A 132 -5.85 -18.53 -9.22
C HIS A 132 -5.35 -18.27 -10.64
N ALA A 133 -4.04 -18.41 -10.90
CA ALA A 133 -3.48 -18.27 -12.24
C ALA A 133 -3.89 -19.43 -13.16
N GLY A 134 -3.87 -20.66 -12.65
CA GLY A 134 -4.33 -21.86 -13.37
C GLY A 134 -5.81 -21.79 -13.74
N ALA A 135 -6.66 -21.27 -12.84
CA ALA A 135 -8.07 -21.03 -13.14
C ALA A 135 -8.26 -20.12 -14.36
N VAL A 136 -7.47 -19.04 -14.49
CA VAL A 136 -7.55 -18.12 -15.63
C VAL A 136 -7.12 -18.80 -16.94
N LEU A 137 -6.08 -19.64 -16.91
CA LEU A 137 -5.65 -20.39 -18.10
C LEU A 137 -6.66 -21.45 -18.54
N SER A 138 -7.38 -22.03 -17.58
CA SER A 138 -8.42 -23.03 -17.85
C SER A 138 -9.68 -22.43 -18.46
N GLU A 139 -9.90 -21.12 -18.31
CA GLU A 139 -11.09 -20.45 -18.82
C GLU A 139 -11.00 -20.20 -20.33
N PRO A 140 -11.98 -20.66 -21.13
CA PRO A 140 -11.95 -20.50 -22.59
C PRO A 140 -12.18 -19.04 -23.03
N SER A 141 -12.85 -18.23 -22.19
CA SER A 141 -13.11 -16.81 -22.46
C SER A 141 -11.92 -15.89 -22.16
N ALA A 142 -10.85 -16.40 -21.54
CA ALA A 142 -9.68 -15.60 -21.20
C ALA A 142 -8.98 -15.06 -22.45
N VAL A 143 -8.77 -13.74 -22.49
CA VAL A 143 -8.07 -13.07 -23.59
C VAL A 143 -6.56 -13.29 -23.50
N GLU A 144 -5.87 -13.09 -24.61
CA GLU A 144 -4.43 -13.37 -24.72
C GLU A 144 -3.59 -12.65 -23.65
N THR A 145 -3.91 -11.40 -23.33
CA THR A 145 -3.20 -10.63 -22.30
C THR A 145 -3.36 -11.23 -20.90
N GLN A 146 -4.55 -11.75 -20.58
CA GLN A 146 -4.84 -12.41 -19.31
C GLN A 146 -4.11 -13.76 -19.22
N ARG A 147 -4.08 -14.52 -20.32
CA ARG A 147 -3.34 -15.78 -20.40
C ARG A 147 -1.84 -15.57 -20.22
N ALA A 148 -1.25 -14.63 -20.95
CA ALA A 148 0.16 -14.28 -20.82
C ALA A 148 0.52 -13.84 -19.39
N GLN A 149 -0.35 -13.09 -18.71
CA GLN A 149 -0.15 -12.73 -17.30
C GLN A 149 -0.20 -13.94 -16.38
N ALA A 150 -1.18 -14.83 -16.54
CA ALA A 150 -1.26 -16.05 -15.76
C ALA A 150 -0.04 -16.96 -15.95
N GLU A 151 0.44 -17.13 -17.18
CA GLU A 151 1.66 -17.89 -17.48
C GLU A 151 2.89 -17.29 -16.81
N MET A 152 3.05 -15.96 -16.84
CA MET A 152 4.13 -15.28 -16.12
C MET A 152 4.06 -15.57 -14.62
N ILE A 153 2.88 -15.50 -14.01
CA ILE A 153 2.71 -15.80 -12.58
C ILE A 153 3.11 -17.25 -12.28
N LEU A 154 2.63 -18.21 -13.07
CA LEU A 154 2.99 -19.62 -12.90
C LEU A 154 4.50 -19.87 -13.06
N SER A 155 5.15 -19.16 -13.99
CA SER A 155 6.60 -19.26 -14.16
C SER A 155 7.39 -18.79 -12.94
N LEU A 156 6.85 -17.83 -12.19
CA LEU A 156 7.46 -17.33 -10.95
C LEU A 156 7.23 -18.28 -9.76
N VAL A 157 6.10 -18.99 -9.73
CA VAL A 157 5.78 -19.99 -8.69
C VAL A 157 6.64 -21.25 -8.84
N ALA A 158 6.97 -21.63 -10.08
CA ALA A 158 7.75 -22.83 -10.38
C ALA A 158 9.29 -22.64 -10.26
N ALA A 159 9.75 -21.41 -9.98
CA ALA A 159 11.17 -21.04 -9.92
C ALA A 159 11.76 -21.22 -8.50
#